data_AF-A0A957XVD2-F1
#
_entry.id   AF-A0A957XVD2-F1
#
_cell.length_a   1.000
_cell.length_b   1.000
_cell.length_c   1.000
_cell.angle_alpha   90.00
_cell.angle_beta   90.00
_cell.angle_gamma   90.00
#
_symmetry.space_group_name_H-M   'P 1'
#
loop_
_entity.id
_entity.type
_entity.pdbx_description
1 polymer ?
#
loop_
_entity_poly.entity_id
_entity_poly.type
_entity_poly.pdbx_seq_one_letter_code
_entity_poly.pdbx_strand_id
1 'polypeptide(L)' 'MKRGSITVPYYQLYYHIVWATKNREPLIVPELEAELHKYLRGKGMELGGVV' A
#
# COMPACT_ATOMS: atom_id res chain seq x y z
N MET A 1 23.90 -27.60 22.45
CA MET A 1 23.72 -26.72 21.26
C MET A 1 22.55 -25.77 21.54
N LYS A 2 22.81 -24.55 22.04
CA LYS A 2 21.74 -23.55 22.26
C LYS A 2 21.47 -22.85 20.93
N ARG A 3 20.27 -23.03 20.39
CA ARG A 3 19.77 -22.27 19.24
C ARG A 3 19.61 -20.82 19.73
N GLY A 4 20.50 -19.91 19.32
CA GLY A 4 20.39 -18.50 19.67
C GLY A 4 19.04 -17.97 19.17
N SER A 5 18.29 -17.28 20.04
CA SER A 5 17.03 -16.66 19.62
C SER A 5 17.35 -15.52 18.67
N ILE A 6 16.83 -15.58 17.44
CA ILE A 6 16.85 -14.43 16.54
C ILE A 6 15.79 -13.45 17.06
N THR A 7 16.22 -12.38 17.71
CA THR A 7 15.34 -11.23 18.00
C THR A 7 15.17 -10.42 16.73
N VAL A 8 13.97 -10.43 16.16
CA VAL A 8 13.61 -9.47 15.11
C VAL A 8 13.30 -8.13 15.77
N PRO A 9 13.93 -7.01 15.34
CA PRO A 9 13.63 -5.70 15.88
C PRO A 9 12.20 -5.30 15.48
N TYR A 10 11.50 -4.62 16.38
CA TYR A 10 10.19 -4.05 16.08
C TYR A 10 10.34 -2.80 15.21
N TYR A 11 9.62 -2.75 14.09
CA TYR A 11 9.56 -1.59 13.21
C TYR A 11 8.14 -1.37 12.69
N GLN A 12 7.77 -0.10 12.49
CA GLN A 12 6.57 0.31 11.76
C GLN A 12 7.00 1.30 10.70
N LEU A 13 6.63 1.04 9.45
CA LEU A 13 7.05 1.83 8.30
C LEU A 13 5.81 2.49 7.68
N TYR A 14 5.82 3.81 7.67
CA TYR A 14 4.74 4.63 7.14
C TYR A 14 5.23 5.36 5.89
N TYR A 15 4.52 5.20 4.78
CA TYR A 15 4.92 5.76 3.49
C TYR A 15 3.78 6.59 2.90
N HIS A 16 4.12 7.77 2.39
CA HIS A 16 3.26 8.53 1.50
C HIS A 16 3.62 8.18 0.05
N ILE A 17 2.70 7.57 -0.67
CA ILE A 17 2.89 7.18 -2.08
C ILE A 17 1.97 8.04 -2.94
N VAL A 18 2.55 8.71 -3.93
CA VAL A 18 1.83 9.56 -4.89
C VAL A 18 2.22 9.16 -6.30
N TRP A 19 1.25 9.07 -7.20
CA TRP A 19 1.47 8.80 -8.62
C TRP A 19 0.56 9.67 -9.48
N ALA A 20 0.77 9.64 -10.80
CA ALA A 20 -0.09 10.27 -11.77
C ALA A 20 -0.56 9.27 -12.81
N THR A 21 -1.66 9.57 -13.49
CA THR A 21 -2.12 8.86 -14.69
C THR A 21 -1.10 9.03 -15.83
N LYS A 22 -1.17 8.12 -16.81
CA LYS A 22 -0.37 8.23 -18.03
C LYS A 22 -0.62 9.60 -18.69
N ASN A 23 0.45 10.29 -19.07
CA ASN A 23 0.42 11.64 -19.64
C ASN A 23 -0.31 12.70 -18.79
N ARG A 24 -0.55 12.44 -17.49
CA ARG A 24 -1.38 13.29 -16.61
C ARG A 24 -2.82 13.47 -17.12
N GLU A 25 -3.35 12.50 -17.85
CA GLU A 25 -4.74 12.52 -18.31
C GLU A 25 -5.71 12.51 -17.11
N PRO A 26 -6.79 13.31 -17.10
CA PRO A 26 -7.72 13.42 -15.98
C PRO A 26 -8.71 12.24 -15.91
N LEU A 27 -8.18 11.00 -15.86
CA LEU A 27 -8.98 9.77 -15.92
C LEU A 27 -9.59 9.36 -14.58
N ILE A 28 -9.06 9.90 -13.46
CA ILE A 28 -9.62 9.68 -12.13
C ILE A 28 -10.73 10.72 -11.94
N VAL A 29 -11.93 10.35 -12.37
CA VAL A 29 -13.16 11.15 -12.24
C VAL A 29 -13.93 10.76 -10.97
N PRO A 30 -14.82 11.63 -10.44
CA PRO A 30 -15.52 11.38 -9.17
C PRO A 30 -16.26 10.04 -9.10
N GLU A 31 -16.82 9.58 -10.22
CA GLU A 31 -17.58 8.32 -10.31
C GLU A 31 -16.69 7.10 -10.10
N LEU A 32 -15.37 7.21 -10.35
CA LEU A 32 -14.41 6.13 -10.21
C LEU A 32 -13.74 6.09 -8.82
N GLU A 33 -13.82 7.18 -8.04
CA GLU A 33 -13.05 7.35 -6.80
C GLU A 33 -13.29 6.23 -5.79
N ALA A 34 -14.56 5.87 -5.57
CA ALA A 34 -14.92 4.81 -4.62
C ALA A 34 -14.36 3.43 -5.02
N GLU A 35 -14.42 3.09 -6.31
CA GLU A 35 -13.90 1.81 -6.80
C GLU A 35 -12.38 1.80 -6.83
N LEU A 36 -11.75 2.93 -7.17
CA LEU A 36 -10.30 3.09 -7.12
C LEU A 36 -9.77 2.91 -5.69
N HIS A 37 -10.42 3.51 -4.69
CA HIS A 37 -10.05 3.33 -3.28
C HIS A 37 -10.17 1.88 -2.83
N LYS A 38 -11.25 1.17 -3.21
CA LYS A 38 -11.41 -0.26 -2.91
C LYS A 38 -10.30 -1.10 -3.54
N TYR A 39 -9.98 -0.85 -4.81
CA TYR A 39 -8.92 -1.55 -5.52
C TYR A 39 -7.55 -1.34 -4.86
N LEU A 40 -7.19 -0.09 -4.55
CA LEU A 40 -5.92 0.25 -3.91
C LEU A 40 -5.80 -0.37 -2.52
N ARG A 41 -6.86 -0.33 -1.71
CA ARG A 41 -6.91 -1.01 -0.41
C ARG A 41 -6.70 -2.51 -0.58
N GLY A 42 -7.44 -3.15 -1.48
CA GLY A 42 -7.32 -4.58 -1.76
C GLY A 42 -5.90 -4.97 -2.18
N LYS A 43 -5.28 -4.17 -3.07
CA LYS A 43 -3.90 -4.43 -3.50
C LYS A 43 -2.88 -4.22 -2.40
N GLY A 44 -3.05 -3.19 -1.56
CA GLY A 44 -2.20 -2.95 -0.40
C GLY A 44 -2.23 -4.11 0.58
N MET A 45 -3.43 -4.62 0.88
CA MET A 45 -3.60 -5.79 1.75
C MET A 45 -2.98 -7.07 1.15
N GLU A 46 -3.13 -7.31 -0.16
CA GLU A 46 -2.49 -8.43 -0.86
C GLU A 46 -0.96 -8.42 -0.70
N LEU A 47 -0.35 -7.23 -0.67
CA LEU A 47 1.08 -7.03 -0.51
C LEU A 47 1.55 -7.02 0.97
N GLY A 48 0.65 -7.28 1.92
CA GLY A 48 0.95 -7.26 3.35
C GLY A 48 0.99 -5.86 3.98
N GLY A 49 0.50 -4.85 3.25
CA GLY A 49 0.31 -3.50 3.76
C GLY A 49 -0.97 -3.37 4.60
N VAL A 50 -1.04 -2.28 5.36
CA VAL A 50 -2.22 -1.90 6.17
C VAL A 50 -2.63 -0.48 5.77
N VAL A 51 -3.90 -0.30 5.40
CA VAL A 51 -4.52 0.95 4.92
C VAL A 51 -5.90 1.15 5.54
#